data_AF-A0A2P8QIK7-F1
#
_entry.id   AF-A0A2P8QIK7-F1
#
_cell.length_a   1.000
_cell.length_b   1.000
_cell.length_c   1.000
_cell.angle_alpha   90.00
_cell.angle_beta   90.00
_cell.angle_gamma   90.00
#
_symmetry.space_group_name_H-M   'P 1'
#
loop_
_entity.id
_entity.type
_entity.pdbx_description
1 polymer ?
#
loop_
_entity_poly.entity_id
_entity_poly.type
_entity_poly.pdbx_seq_one_letter_code
_entity_poly.pdbx_strand_id
1 'polypeptide(L)'
;MLPINIKAKFLSYQVDEIWGRNIVMNTENRSQEKASSQPQGTSIEDLLKKNIIWSMGGMLVLGFVTGFGAYRAILETTGQVTLLKERKEQLETENKLLKGRVEVLEKELFAYRKASEAFITKPKNGDRVAQEIVVEGKISGNLQGKSLWLFLRPYQSQDWYPQGEIIISHDRTWEQSAYIPDRGRFELVVILAGESDRAIFDRYLKTAMSAERYPPLRLSSSIIKLERIVVNR
;
A
#
# COMPACT_ATOMS: atom_id res chain seq x y z
N MET A 1 14.72 -3.21 26.46
CA MET A 1 15.39 -2.00 26.99
C MET A 1 16.26 -1.41 25.89
N LEU A 2 15.83 -0.31 25.26
CA LEU A 2 16.72 0.47 24.40
C LEU A 2 17.73 1.22 25.29
N PRO A 3 19.00 1.33 24.90
CA PRO A 3 20.01 1.96 25.74
C PRO A 3 19.67 3.44 25.96
N ILE A 4 19.74 3.86 27.23
CA ILE A 4 19.50 5.22 27.75
C ILE A 4 20.31 6.29 26.95
N ASN A 5 21.39 5.87 26.29
CA ASN A 5 22.28 6.72 25.49
C ASN A 5 21.65 7.27 24.18
N ILE A 6 20.51 6.74 23.72
CA ILE A 6 19.82 7.28 22.52
C ILE A 6 19.06 8.58 22.85
N LYS A 7 18.62 8.78 24.10
CA LYS A 7 17.93 10.00 24.53
C LYS A 7 18.81 11.26 24.45
N ALA A 8 20.11 11.13 24.71
CA ALA A 8 21.02 12.27 24.74
C ALA A 8 21.41 12.80 23.35
N LYS A 9 21.52 11.92 22.34
CA LYS A 9 21.89 12.33 20.96
C LYS A 9 20.75 12.97 20.19
N PHE A 10 19.50 12.66 20.54
CA PHE A 10 18.34 13.31 19.92
C PHE A 10 18.28 14.81 20.27
N LEU A 11 18.82 15.19 21.44
CA LEU A 11 18.66 16.53 22.04
C LEU A 11 19.55 17.64 21.46
N SER A 12 20.64 17.34 20.74
CA SER A 12 21.64 18.36 20.43
C SER A 12 21.56 19.01 19.05
N TYR A 13 20.70 18.55 18.11
CA TYR A 13 20.84 18.96 16.70
C TYR A 13 19.65 19.65 16.02
N GLN A 14 18.42 19.64 16.57
CA GLN A 14 17.29 20.32 15.91
C GLN A 14 17.17 21.83 16.20
N VAL A 15 18.04 22.41 17.02
CA VAL A 15 18.00 23.85 17.33
C VAL A 15 18.66 24.72 16.24
N ASP A 16 19.52 24.16 15.37
CA ASP A 16 20.33 24.97 14.43
C ASP A 16 19.84 24.99 12.96
N GLU A 17 18.97 24.09 12.49
CA GLU A 17 18.67 24.00 11.04
C GLU A 17 17.38 24.68 10.54
N ILE A 18 16.49 25.20 11.41
CA ILE A 18 15.18 25.72 10.97
C ILE A 18 15.17 27.25 10.66
N TRP A 19 16.25 27.99 10.95
CA TRP A 19 16.33 29.45 10.67
C TRP A 19 17.16 29.86 9.45
N GLY A 20 17.44 28.94 8.52
CA GLY A 20 18.39 29.19 7.41
C GLY A 20 17.84 29.29 5.98
N ARG A 21 16.56 29.06 5.70
CA ARG A 21 16.06 29.08 4.31
C ARG A 21 14.67 29.69 4.16
N ASN A 22 14.64 31.00 4.07
CA ASN A 22 13.72 31.69 3.18
C ASN A 22 14.41 32.94 2.62
N ILE A 23 14.16 33.17 1.32
CA ILE A 23 14.48 34.34 0.47
C ILE A 23 15.51 34.04 -0.64
N VAL A 24 15.01 34.23 -1.88
CA VAL A 24 15.64 34.60 -3.17
C VAL A 24 15.33 33.66 -4.37
N MET A 25 14.28 34.06 -5.11
CA MET A 25 14.05 34.09 -6.58
C MET A 25 14.02 32.77 -7.37
N ASN A 26 12.94 32.37 -8.06
CA ASN A 26 12.11 32.99 -9.11
C ASN A 26 12.90 33.46 -10.34
N THR A 27 12.89 32.68 -11.44
CA THR A 27 12.52 33.13 -12.79
C THR A 27 12.59 31.99 -13.82
N GLU A 28 11.63 32.03 -14.76
CA GLU A 28 11.72 31.56 -16.15
C GLU A 28 11.72 30.05 -16.44
N ASN A 29 10.57 29.55 -16.92
CA ASN A 29 10.53 28.94 -18.25
C ASN A 29 9.10 28.89 -18.80
N ARG A 30 8.78 29.95 -19.57
CA ARG A 30 7.66 30.01 -20.50
C ARG A 30 8.28 30.27 -21.87
N SER A 31 8.20 29.30 -22.78
CA SER A 31 8.20 29.43 -24.25
C SER A 31 8.63 28.10 -24.89
N GLN A 32 7.73 27.40 -25.57
CA GLN A 32 7.61 27.47 -27.04
C GLN A 32 6.60 26.43 -27.51
N GLU A 33 5.41 26.94 -27.75
CA GLU A 33 4.41 26.41 -28.65
C GLU A 33 4.88 26.72 -30.08
N LYS A 34 5.10 25.70 -30.91
CA LYS A 34 5.24 25.88 -32.36
C LYS A 34 4.44 24.82 -33.10
N ALA A 35 3.45 25.34 -33.81
CA ALA A 35 2.64 24.68 -34.81
C ALA A 35 3.49 24.06 -35.93
N SER A 36 3.02 22.94 -36.46
CA SER A 36 3.33 22.51 -37.82
C SER A 36 2.06 21.90 -38.43
N SER A 37 1.72 22.44 -39.59
CA SER A 37 0.51 22.26 -40.38
C SER A 37 0.79 21.38 -41.61
N GLN A 38 -0.07 20.38 -41.84
CA GLN A 38 -0.50 19.76 -43.12
C GLN A 38 0.57 19.05 -44.02
N PRO A 39 0.21 18.00 -44.80
CA PRO A 39 -0.93 17.99 -45.73
C PRO A 39 -1.81 16.73 -45.76
N GLN A 40 -3.03 16.94 -46.26
CA GLN A 40 -3.89 15.91 -46.84
C GLN A 40 -3.17 15.28 -48.04
N GLY A 41 -3.08 13.95 -48.04
CA GLY A 41 -2.68 13.14 -49.18
C GLY A 41 -3.52 11.87 -49.16
N THR A 42 -4.63 11.88 -49.88
CA THR A 42 -5.45 10.70 -50.16
C THR A 42 -4.60 9.67 -50.88
N SER A 43 -4.15 8.65 -50.15
CA SER A 43 -3.41 7.54 -50.73
C SER A 43 -4.33 6.73 -51.63
N ILE A 44 -3.91 6.58 -52.89
CA ILE A 44 -4.53 5.74 -53.91
C ILE A 44 -4.62 4.26 -53.46
N GLU A 45 -3.94 3.87 -52.37
CA GLU A 45 -4.06 2.55 -51.75
C GLU A 45 -5.43 2.26 -51.13
N ASP A 46 -6.22 3.28 -50.77
CA ASP A 46 -7.57 3.09 -50.22
C ASP A 46 -8.63 2.81 -51.29
N LEU A 47 -8.33 3.07 -52.57
CA LEU A 47 -9.25 2.81 -53.69
C LEU A 47 -9.02 1.44 -54.37
N LEU A 48 -7.87 0.78 -54.15
CA LEU A 48 -7.61 -0.57 -54.66
C LEU A 48 -8.00 -1.68 -53.68
N LYS A 49 -8.05 -1.40 -52.37
CA LYS A 49 -8.44 -2.42 -51.36
C LYS A 49 -9.94 -2.71 -51.30
N LYS A 50 -10.80 -1.86 -51.88
CA LYS A 50 -12.26 -2.02 -51.75
C LYS A 50 -12.92 -2.92 -52.80
N ASN A 51 -12.25 -3.25 -53.91
CA ASN A 51 -12.82 -4.08 -54.98
C ASN A 51 -12.16 -5.45 -55.22
N ILE A 52 -11.03 -5.78 -54.56
CA ILE A 52 -10.45 -7.15 -54.61
C ILE A 52 -10.94 -8.03 -53.45
N ILE A 53 -11.53 -7.44 -52.41
CA ILE A 53 -12.07 -8.17 -51.25
C ILE A 53 -13.39 -8.92 -51.59
N TRP A 54 -14.09 -8.54 -52.67
CA TRP A 54 -15.37 -9.18 -53.04
C TRP A 54 -15.25 -10.39 -53.99
N SER A 55 -14.14 -10.59 -54.70
CA SER A 55 -14.02 -11.74 -55.63
C SER A 55 -13.23 -12.93 -55.07
N MET A 56 -12.33 -12.74 -54.10
CA MET A 56 -11.70 -13.86 -53.39
C MET A 56 -12.58 -14.44 -52.27
N GLY A 57 -13.54 -13.65 -51.75
CA GLY A 57 -14.55 -14.13 -50.79
C GLY A 57 -15.58 -15.09 -51.39
N GLY A 58 -15.78 -15.07 -52.72
CA GLY A 58 -16.77 -15.93 -53.40
C GLY A 58 -16.26 -17.34 -53.74
N MET A 59 -14.96 -17.53 -53.97
CA MET A 59 -14.40 -18.84 -54.37
C MET A 59 -13.81 -19.65 -53.20
N LEU A 60 -13.46 -19.02 -52.08
CA LEU A 60 -13.07 -19.77 -50.87
C LEU A 60 -14.26 -20.32 -50.08
N VAL A 61 -15.47 -19.84 -50.33
CA VAL A 61 -16.69 -20.34 -49.67
C VAL A 61 -17.13 -21.70 -50.23
N LEU A 62 -16.81 -22.03 -51.48
CA LEU A 62 -17.23 -23.31 -52.08
C LEU A 62 -16.28 -24.48 -51.78
N GLY A 63 -15.00 -24.21 -51.50
CA GLY A 63 -14.04 -25.24 -51.05
C GLY A 63 -14.11 -25.53 -49.54
N PHE A 64 -14.61 -24.59 -48.73
CA PHE A 64 -14.71 -24.76 -47.28
C PHE A 64 -16.01 -25.44 -46.83
N VAL A 65 -17.11 -25.41 -47.61
CA VAL A 65 -18.38 -26.02 -47.19
C VAL A 65 -18.32 -27.56 -47.16
N THR A 66 -17.57 -28.19 -48.05
CA THR A 66 -17.32 -29.65 -48.00
C THR A 66 -16.17 -30.04 -47.08
N GLY A 67 -15.18 -29.16 -46.88
CA GLY A 67 -14.07 -29.38 -45.92
C GLY A 67 -14.44 -29.17 -44.44
N PHE A 68 -15.37 -28.27 -44.12
CA PHE A 68 -15.83 -28.05 -42.74
C PHE A 68 -16.67 -29.21 -42.20
N GLY A 69 -17.41 -29.91 -43.06
CA GLY A 69 -18.14 -31.12 -42.66
C GLY A 69 -17.20 -32.22 -42.17
N ALA A 70 -16.08 -32.43 -42.87
CA ALA A 70 -15.05 -33.37 -42.47
C ALA A 70 -14.24 -32.87 -41.24
N TYR A 71 -13.94 -31.57 -41.14
CA TYR A 71 -13.29 -31.01 -39.94
C TYR A 71 -14.18 -31.08 -38.69
N ARG A 72 -15.50 -30.88 -38.82
CA ARG A 72 -16.45 -31.10 -37.72
C ARG A 72 -16.54 -32.58 -37.35
N ALA A 73 -16.58 -33.48 -38.32
CA ALA A 73 -16.61 -34.92 -38.07
C ALA A 73 -15.29 -35.44 -37.44
N ILE A 74 -14.13 -34.87 -37.81
CA ILE A 74 -12.82 -35.19 -37.22
C ILE A 74 -12.67 -34.58 -35.82
N LEU A 75 -13.26 -33.41 -35.56
CA LEU A 75 -13.34 -32.82 -34.22
C LEU A 75 -14.38 -33.53 -33.32
N GLU A 76 -15.43 -34.13 -33.90
CA GLU A 76 -16.43 -34.94 -33.19
C GLU A 76 -15.96 -36.38 -32.89
N THR A 77 -14.91 -36.88 -33.56
CA THR A 77 -14.48 -38.29 -33.43
C THR A 77 -13.36 -38.56 -32.43
N THR A 78 -12.92 -37.62 -31.61
CA THR A 78 -11.86 -37.95 -30.65
C THR A 78 -12.20 -37.44 -29.25
N GLY A 79 -12.15 -38.34 -28.26
CA GLY A 79 -12.52 -38.11 -26.85
C GLY A 79 -11.83 -36.92 -26.15
N GLN A 80 -11.03 -36.14 -26.86
CA GLN A 80 -10.52 -34.84 -26.43
C GLN A 80 -11.64 -33.82 -26.17
N VAL A 81 -12.73 -33.78 -26.95
CA VAL A 81 -13.83 -32.82 -26.67
C VAL A 81 -14.53 -33.14 -25.36
N THR A 82 -14.81 -34.42 -25.10
CA THR A 82 -15.40 -34.89 -23.84
C THR A 82 -14.47 -34.58 -22.67
N LEU A 83 -13.18 -34.91 -22.80
CA LEU A 83 -12.17 -34.63 -21.78
C LEU A 83 -11.99 -33.13 -21.51
N LEU A 84 -12.04 -32.28 -22.55
CA LEU A 84 -11.99 -30.83 -22.38
C LEU A 84 -13.21 -30.28 -21.66
N LYS A 85 -14.40 -30.82 -21.94
CA LYS A 85 -15.64 -30.44 -21.26
C LYS A 85 -15.59 -30.82 -19.78
N GLU A 86 -15.21 -32.06 -19.47
CA GLU A 86 -15.04 -32.53 -18.09
C GLU A 86 -14.02 -31.68 -17.33
N ARG A 87 -12.88 -31.38 -17.94
CA ARG A 87 -11.85 -30.52 -17.35
C ARG A 87 -12.35 -29.10 -17.09
N LYS A 88 -13.17 -28.54 -17.97
CA LYS A 88 -13.77 -27.22 -17.78
C LYS A 88 -14.72 -27.22 -16.58
N GLU A 89 -15.61 -28.21 -16.48
CA GLU A 89 -16.55 -28.35 -15.36
C GLU A 89 -15.81 -28.55 -14.02
N GLN A 90 -14.72 -29.32 -14.03
CA GLN A 90 -13.86 -29.50 -12.86
C GLN A 90 -13.21 -28.16 -12.43
N LEU A 91 -12.66 -27.40 -13.37
CA LEU A 91 -12.05 -26.10 -13.09
C LEU A 91 -13.07 -25.06 -12.60
N GLU A 92 -14.31 -25.09 -13.12
CA GLU A 92 -15.39 -24.22 -12.63
C GLU A 92 -15.77 -24.57 -11.19
N THR A 93 -15.83 -25.87 -10.87
CA THR A 93 -16.10 -26.35 -9.51
C THR A 93 -14.98 -25.97 -8.54
N GLU A 94 -13.72 -26.15 -8.94
CA GLU A 94 -12.56 -25.76 -8.14
C GLU A 94 -12.51 -24.25 -7.90
N ASN A 95 -12.74 -23.43 -8.93
CA ASN A 95 -12.79 -21.98 -8.78
C ASN A 95 -13.92 -21.54 -7.84
N LYS A 96 -15.10 -22.17 -7.93
CA LYS A 96 -16.21 -21.90 -7.01
C LYS A 96 -15.84 -22.25 -5.56
N LEU A 97 -15.17 -23.39 -5.36
CA LEU A 97 -14.70 -23.83 -4.03
C LEU A 97 -13.63 -22.87 -3.48
N LEU A 98 -12.63 -22.53 -4.28
CA LEU A 98 -11.55 -21.61 -3.89
C LEU A 98 -12.11 -20.24 -3.51
N LYS A 99 -13.05 -19.72 -4.31
CA LYS A 99 -13.74 -18.46 -3.98
C LYS A 99 -14.44 -18.54 -2.63
N GLY A 100 -15.17 -19.62 -2.36
CA GLY A 100 -15.81 -19.84 -1.06
C GLY A 100 -14.81 -19.91 0.10
N ARG A 101 -13.66 -20.57 -0.10
CA ARG A 101 -12.59 -20.62 0.91
C ARG A 101 -11.98 -19.25 1.19
N VAL A 102 -11.76 -18.44 0.15
CA VAL A 102 -11.27 -17.07 0.31
C VAL A 102 -12.26 -16.24 1.11
N GLU A 103 -13.55 -16.31 0.81
CA GLU A 103 -14.58 -15.58 1.56
C GLU A 103 -14.66 -15.97 3.05
N VAL A 104 -14.51 -17.27 3.36
CA VAL A 104 -14.46 -17.75 4.75
C VAL A 104 -13.20 -17.23 5.46
N LEU A 105 -12.03 -17.34 4.82
CA LEU A 105 -10.77 -16.85 5.38
C LEU A 105 -10.78 -15.34 5.59
N GLU A 106 -11.39 -14.58 4.67
CA GLU A 106 -11.56 -13.14 4.82
C GLU A 106 -12.44 -12.80 6.02
N LYS A 107 -13.55 -13.52 6.23
CA LYS A 107 -14.41 -13.34 7.40
C LYS A 107 -13.70 -13.70 8.70
N GLU A 108 -12.97 -14.81 8.72
CA GLU A 108 -12.17 -15.20 9.88
C GLU A 108 -11.09 -14.17 10.16
N LEU A 109 -10.30 -13.76 9.16
CA LEU A 109 -9.30 -12.71 9.30
C LEU A 109 -9.94 -11.40 9.77
N PHE A 110 -11.14 -11.06 9.34
CA PHE A 110 -11.86 -9.89 9.82
C PHE A 110 -12.25 -10.01 11.30
N ALA A 111 -12.81 -11.15 11.72
CA ALA A 111 -13.13 -11.42 13.12
C ALA A 111 -11.87 -11.41 14.00
N TYR A 112 -10.76 -11.96 13.51
CA TYR A 112 -9.46 -11.95 14.20
C TYR A 112 -8.83 -10.55 14.25
N ARG A 113 -8.91 -9.76 13.18
CA ARG A 113 -8.45 -8.36 13.19
C ARG A 113 -9.23 -7.53 14.19
N LYS A 114 -10.54 -7.78 14.32
CA LYS A 114 -11.39 -7.14 15.32
C LYS A 114 -11.01 -7.54 16.76
N ALA A 115 -10.30 -8.66 16.96
CA ALA A 115 -9.99 -9.15 18.29
C ALA A 115 -8.81 -8.43 18.97
N SER A 116 -7.97 -7.66 18.25
CA SER A 116 -6.87 -6.89 18.85
C SER A 116 -7.19 -5.40 18.88
N GLU A 117 -7.25 -4.81 20.06
CA GLU A 117 -7.44 -3.38 20.23
C GLU A 117 -6.34 -2.84 21.14
N ALA A 118 -5.82 -1.65 20.81
CA ALA A 118 -4.92 -0.91 21.68
C ALA A 118 -5.60 0.40 22.02
N PHE A 119 -5.38 0.92 23.21
CA PHE A 119 -5.96 2.18 23.66
C PHE A 119 -4.86 3.04 24.24
N ILE A 120 -4.77 4.30 23.81
CA ILE A 120 -3.89 5.28 24.43
C ILE A 120 -4.65 5.87 25.62
N THR A 121 -4.12 5.69 26.83
CA THR A 121 -4.72 6.24 28.06
C THR A 121 -4.13 7.60 28.42
N LYS A 122 -2.86 7.84 28.07
CA LYS A 122 -2.21 9.15 28.15
C LYS A 122 -1.25 9.35 26.97
N PRO A 123 -1.18 10.56 26.39
CA PRO A 123 -2.06 11.71 26.63
C PRO A 123 -3.49 11.46 26.14
N LYS A 124 -4.44 12.33 26.48
CA LYS A 124 -5.79 12.31 25.92
C LYS A 124 -5.85 13.09 24.61
N ASN A 125 -6.86 12.80 23.80
CA ASN A 125 -7.12 13.53 22.57
C ASN A 125 -7.39 15.03 22.86
N GLY A 126 -6.58 15.90 22.29
CA GLY A 126 -6.62 17.35 22.45
C GLY A 126 -5.65 17.90 23.50
N ASP A 127 -4.97 17.05 24.27
CA ASP A 127 -4.06 17.51 25.32
C ASP A 127 -2.91 18.35 24.75
N ARG A 128 -2.50 19.37 25.53
CA ARG A 128 -1.25 20.09 25.28
C ARG A 128 -0.10 19.35 25.95
N VAL A 129 0.93 19.03 25.19
CA VAL A 129 2.02 18.16 25.61
C VAL A 129 3.38 18.83 25.46
N ALA A 130 4.35 18.35 26.23
CA ALA A 130 5.74 18.77 26.09
C ALA A 130 6.36 18.16 24.82
N GLN A 131 7.60 18.56 24.52
CA GLN A 131 8.39 18.01 23.41
C GLN A 131 8.63 16.52 23.55
N GLU A 132 8.95 16.10 24.77
CA GLU A 132 9.13 14.70 25.13
C GLU A 132 7.99 14.30 26.04
N ILE A 133 7.32 13.22 25.68
CA ILE A 133 6.25 12.63 26.47
C ILE A 133 6.42 11.14 26.63
N VAL A 134 5.83 10.61 27.68
CA VAL A 134 5.55 9.18 27.82
C VAL A 134 4.11 8.96 27.40
N VAL A 135 3.92 8.13 26.37
CA VAL A 135 2.62 7.67 25.93
C VAL A 135 2.33 6.37 26.65
N GLU A 136 1.21 6.32 27.36
CA GLU A 136 0.75 5.17 28.12
C GLU A 136 -0.50 4.60 27.47
N GLY A 137 -0.68 3.29 27.57
CA GLY A 137 -1.90 2.66 27.09
C GLY A 137 -2.14 1.26 27.59
N LYS A 138 -3.19 0.65 27.03
CA LYS A 138 -3.62 -0.72 27.33
C LYS A 138 -3.86 -1.47 26.03
N ILE A 139 -3.84 -2.80 26.12
CA ILE A 139 -4.20 -3.68 25.01
C ILE A 139 -5.27 -4.68 25.43
N SER A 140 -6.29 -4.87 24.58
CA SER A 140 -7.23 -5.98 24.60
C SER A 140 -6.93 -6.95 23.43
N GLY A 141 -7.26 -8.24 23.58
CA GLY A 141 -7.03 -9.22 22.50
C GLY A 141 -5.74 -10.04 22.52
N ASN A 142 -5.40 -10.63 21.37
CA ASN A 142 -4.18 -11.40 21.17
C ASN A 142 -3.43 -10.90 19.92
N LEU A 143 -2.16 -10.52 20.08
CA LEU A 143 -1.31 -9.99 19.02
C LEU A 143 -0.84 -11.01 17.97
N GLN A 144 -0.94 -12.32 18.24
CA GLN A 144 -0.57 -13.40 17.30
C GLN A 144 0.82 -13.24 16.66
N GLY A 145 1.84 -12.88 17.46
CA GLY A 145 3.21 -12.71 16.97
C GLY A 145 3.45 -11.42 16.17
N LYS A 146 2.45 -10.52 16.08
CA LYS A 146 2.63 -9.17 15.56
C LYS A 146 3.17 -8.24 16.65
N SER A 147 3.84 -7.17 16.22
CA SER A 147 4.37 -6.14 17.11
C SER A 147 3.49 -4.90 17.10
N LEU A 148 3.31 -4.29 18.27
CA LEU A 148 2.74 -2.94 18.36
C LEU A 148 3.84 -1.90 18.16
N TRP A 149 3.50 -0.83 17.45
CA TRP A 149 4.40 0.29 17.22
C TRP A 149 3.68 1.61 17.44
N LEU A 150 4.39 2.57 18.02
CA LEU A 150 3.93 3.94 18.14
C LEU A 150 4.47 4.77 16.98
N PHE A 151 3.59 5.53 16.33
CA PHE A 151 3.92 6.47 15.27
C PHE A 151 3.46 7.88 15.60
N LEU A 152 4.20 8.85 15.10
CA LEU A 152 3.85 10.26 15.08
C LEU A 152 3.67 10.70 13.63
N ARG A 153 2.73 11.62 13.39
CA ARG A 153 2.65 12.39 12.15
C ARG A 153 2.07 13.78 12.41
N PRO A 154 2.46 14.82 11.65
CA PRO A 154 1.70 16.07 11.64
C PRO A 154 0.23 15.80 11.29
N TYR A 155 -0.69 16.55 11.91
CA TYR A 155 -2.11 16.39 11.67
C TYR A 155 -2.42 16.52 10.17
N GLN A 156 -3.13 15.52 9.61
CA GLN A 156 -3.45 15.44 8.18
C GLN A 156 -2.26 15.29 7.19
N SER A 157 -1.00 15.19 7.64
CA SER A 157 0.15 14.93 6.73
C SER A 157 0.29 13.44 6.37
N GLN A 158 0.78 13.10 5.18
CA GLN A 158 1.09 11.70 4.83
C GLN A 158 2.43 11.21 5.40
N ASP A 159 3.15 12.05 6.12
CA ASP A 159 4.49 11.78 6.65
C ASP A 159 4.43 11.03 7.98
N TRP A 160 4.98 9.82 8.04
CA TRP A 160 4.96 8.98 9.24
C TRP A 160 6.34 8.85 9.88
N TYR A 161 6.40 8.98 11.20
CA TYR A 161 7.63 8.92 11.97
C TYR A 161 7.51 7.88 13.09
N PRO A 162 8.12 6.68 12.96
CA PRO A 162 8.09 5.67 14.02
C PRO A 162 8.80 6.19 15.27
N GLN A 163 8.18 5.96 16.42
CA GLN A 163 8.72 6.33 17.74
C GLN A 163 9.35 5.13 18.46
N GLY A 164 8.95 3.90 18.10
CA GLY A 164 9.50 2.67 18.63
C GLY A 164 8.47 1.53 18.70
N GLU A 165 9.00 0.32 18.90
CA GLU A 165 8.21 -0.87 19.24
C GLU A 165 7.66 -0.72 20.67
N ILE A 166 6.35 -0.86 20.81
CA ILE A 166 5.66 -0.84 22.11
C ILE A 166 5.88 -2.19 22.80
N ILE A 167 6.49 -2.16 23.98
CA ILE A 167 6.67 -3.34 24.82
C ILE A 167 5.50 -3.43 25.80
N ILE A 168 4.79 -4.55 25.75
CA ILE A 168 3.61 -4.80 26.59
C ILE A 168 4.04 -5.45 27.90
N SER A 169 3.56 -4.89 29.00
CA SER A 169 3.72 -5.40 30.36
C SER A 169 2.81 -6.60 30.62
N HIS A 170 3.10 -7.36 31.68
CA HIS A 170 2.33 -8.56 32.04
C HIS A 170 0.85 -8.26 32.33
N ASP A 171 0.54 -7.07 32.84
CA ASP A 171 -0.81 -6.59 33.14
C ASP A 171 -1.55 -6.01 31.92
N ARG A 172 -0.99 -6.21 30.72
CA ARG A 172 -1.53 -5.71 29.45
C ARG A 172 -1.56 -4.18 29.34
N THR A 173 -0.74 -3.49 30.12
CA THR A 173 -0.42 -2.07 29.93
C THR A 173 0.84 -1.91 29.09
N TRP A 174 1.10 -0.71 28.62
CA TRP A 174 2.34 -0.37 27.92
C TRP A 174 2.69 1.10 28.10
N GLU A 175 3.98 1.40 27.98
CA GLU A 175 4.52 2.74 28.00
C GLU A 175 5.57 2.91 26.90
N GLN A 176 5.55 4.05 26.22
CA GLN A 176 6.48 4.35 25.14
C GLN A 176 6.81 5.85 25.12
N SER A 177 8.09 6.19 25.13
CA SER A 177 8.51 7.59 24.93
C SER A 177 8.27 8.01 23.48
N ALA A 178 7.78 9.23 23.29
CA ALA A 178 7.62 9.88 22.00
C ALA A 178 8.22 11.29 22.03
N TYR A 179 8.78 11.68 20.89
CA TYR A 179 9.34 13.01 20.68
C TYR A 179 8.55 13.76 19.60
N ILE A 180 8.12 14.99 19.93
CA ILE A 180 7.29 15.84 19.07
C ILE A 180 8.12 17.06 18.65
N PRO A 181 8.60 17.14 17.38
CA PRO A 181 9.67 18.06 16.97
C PRO A 181 9.29 19.54 16.98
N ASP A 182 8.07 19.87 16.61
CA ASP A 182 7.64 21.25 16.37
C ASP A 182 6.40 21.64 17.16
N ARG A 183 6.04 22.93 17.12
CA ARG A 183 4.73 23.41 17.58
C ARG A 183 3.66 23.00 16.58
N GLY A 184 2.44 22.76 17.06
CA GLY A 184 1.30 22.43 16.20
C GLY A 184 0.53 21.20 16.65
N ARG A 185 -0.21 20.62 15.71
CA ARG A 185 -1.09 19.46 15.94
C ARG A 185 -0.46 18.21 15.37
N PHE A 186 -0.43 17.15 16.17
CA PHE A 186 0.16 15.87 15.78
C PHE A 186 -0.79 14.73 16.09
N GLU A 187 -0.79 13.70 15.26
CA GLU A 187 -1.46 12.43 15.52
C GLU A 187 -0.46 11.44 16.12
N LEU A 188 -0.80 10.88 17.28
CA LEU A 188 -0.17 9.68 17.82
C LEU A 188 -1.01 8.49 17.39
N VAL A 189 -0.38 7.51 16.75
CA VAL A 189 -1.06 6.36 16.18
C VAL A 189 -0.40 5.09 16.66
N VAL A 190 -1.19 4.18 17.25
CA VAL A 190 -0.75 2.82 17.55
C VAL A 190 -1.07 1.95 16.35
N ILE A 191 -0.06 1.27 15.82
CA ILE A 191 -0.22 0.35 14.70
C ILE A 191 0.16 -1.08 15.10
N LEU A 192 -0.47 -2.04 14.43
CA LEU A 192 -0.15 -3.45 14.49
C LEU A 192 0.64 -3.85 13.25
N ALA A 193 1.90 -4.24 13.45
CA ALA A 193 2.85 -4.53 12.40
C ALA A 193 3.12 -6.03 12.29
N GLY A 194 3.11 -6.56 11.07
CA GLY A 194 3.62 -7.90 10.80
C GLY A 194 5.14 -7.95 10.89
N GLU A 195 5.72 -9.15 10.83
CA GLU A 195 7.17 -9.35 10.91
C GLU A 195 7.96 -8.58 9.83
N SER A 196 7.45 -8.54 8.59
CA SER A 196 8.06 -7.78 7.50
C SER A 196 8.06 -6.27 7.76
N ASP A 197 6.94 -5.73 8.25
CA ASP A 197 6.80 -4.30 8.57
C ASP A 197 7.69 -3.92 9.77
N ARG A 198 7.74 -4.78 10.80
CA ARG A 198 8.65 -4.62 11.94
C ARG A 198 10.10 -4.49 11.50
N ALA A 199 10.57 -5.39 10.63
CA ALA A 199 11.95 -5.36 10.13
C ALA A 199 12.27 -4.06 9.36
N ILE A 200 11.29 -3.51 8.62
CA ILE A 200 11.42 -2.22 7.95
C ILE A 200 11.57 -1.10 8.98
N PHE A 201 10.76 -1.09 10.03
CA PHE A 201 10.79 -0.05 11.07
C PHE A 201 12.09 -0.09 11.88
N ASP A 202 12.55 -1.28 12.25
CA ASP A 202 13.83 -1.46 12.94
C ASP A 202 15.00 -0.94 12.09
N ARG A 203 15.01 -1.29 10.79
CA ARG A 203 16.03 -0.80 9.87
C ARG A 203 15.96 0.71 9.74
N TYR A 204 14.76 1.26 9.58
CA TYR A 204 14.54 2.70 9.50
C TYR A 204 15.13 3.40 10.73
N LEU A 205 14.78 2.97 11.95
CA LEU A 205 15.27 3.61 13.17
C LEU A 205 16.79 3.51 13.30
N LYS A 206 17.38 2.35 12.98
CA LYS A 206 18.85 2.19 12.99
C LYS A 206 19.52 3.15 12.01
N THR A 207 19.05 3.20 10.77
CA THR A 207 19.61 4.08 9.72
C THR A 207 19.43 5.54 10.10
N ALA A 208 18.23 5.95 10.50
CA ALA A 208 17.90 7.33 10.85
C ALA A 208 18.72 7.82 12.05
N MET A 209 18.91 6.97 13.06
CA MET A 209 19.75 7.26 14.22
C MET A 209 21.22 7.37 13.84
N SER A 210 21.73 6.50 12.97
CA SER A 210 23.13 6.55 12.51
C SER A 210 23.43 7.76 11.62
N ALA A 211 22.45 8.20 10.83
CA ALA A 211 22.56 9.35 9.93
C ALA A 211 22.15 10.67 10.61
N GLU A 212 21.66 10.60 11.86
CA GLU A 212 21.08 11.73 12.60
C GLU A 212 20.01 12.48 11.78
N ARG A 213 19.25 11.75 10.96
CA ARG A 213 18.21 12.26 10.04
C ARG A 213 17.03 11.32 10.01
N TYR A 214 15.82 11.86 10.20
CA TYR A 214 14.57 11.09 10.28
C TYR A 214 13.63 11.44 9.11
N PRO A 215 13.89 10.94 7.89
CA PRO A 215 13.01 11.19 6.75
C PRO A 215 11.65 10.51 6.94
N PRO A 216 10.55 11.06 6.42
CA PRO A 216 9.23 10.45 6.59
C PRO A 216 9.17 9.05 5.96
N LEU A 217 8.52 8.12 6.67
CA LEU A 217 8.33 6.74 6.23
C LEU A 217 6.98 6.59 5.52
N ARG A 218 6.94 5.85 4.40
CA ARG A 218 5.70 5.43 3.77
C ARG A 218 5.24 4.10 4.37
N LEU A 219 4.02 4.08 4.90
CA LEU A 219 3.43 2.87 5.47
C LEU A 219 2.90 1.95 4.35
N SER A 220 3.09 0.65 4.51
CA SER A 220 2.47 -0.39 3.68
C SER A 220 0.96 -0.45 3.92
N SER A 221 0.21 -0.95 2.94
CA SER A 221 -1.25 -1.16 3.07
C SER A 221 -1.62 -2.34 3.99
N SER A 222 -0.64 -3.18 4.37
CA SER A 222 -0.83 -4.30 5.32
C SER A 222 -0.94 -3.86 6.78
N ILE A 223 -0.52 -2.64 7.09
CA ILE A 223 -0.54 -2.09 8.44
C ILE A 223 -1.96 -1.82 8.91
N ILE A 224 -2.27 -2.30 10.12
CA ILE A 224 -3.55 -2.05 10.78
C ILE A 224 -3.35 -0.95 11.81
N LYS A 225 -4.13 0.13 11.70
CA LYS A 225 -4.16 1.21 12.70
C LYS A 225 -5.16 0.82 13.76
N LEU A 226 -4.70 0.74 15.01
CA LEU A 226 -5.54 0.32 16.14
C LEU A 226 -6.19 1.51 16.84
N GLU A 227 -5.40 2.54 17.12
CA GLU A 227 -5.85 3.73 17.86
C GLU A 227 -5.17 4.98 17.33
N ARG A 228 -5.88 6.11 17.44
CA ARG A 228 -5.37 7.42 17.05
C ARG A 228 -5.91 8.49 17.98
N ILE A 229 -5.01 9.30 18.51
CA ILE A 229 -5.34 10.55 19.19
C ILE A 229 -4.60 11.72 18.54
N VAL A 230 -5.12 12.94 18.72
CA VAL A 230 -4.47 14.18 18.32
C VAL A 230 -3.97 14.90 19.57
N VAL A 231 -2.77 15.45 19.53
CA VAL A 231 -2.17 16.26 20.61
C VAL A 231 -1.67 17.59 20.08
N ASN A 232 -1.50 18.57 20.98
CA ASN A 232 -1.02 19.91 20.67
C ASN A 232 0.32 20.18 21.37
N ARG A 233 1.28 20.84 20.69
CA ARG A 233 2.51 21.36 21.32
C ARG A 233 2.56 22.89 21.28
#